data_AF-A0A7X9L172-F1
#
_entry.id   AF-A0A7X9L172-F1
#
_cell.length_a   1.000
_cell.length_b   1.000
_cell.length_c   1.000
_cell.angle_alpha   90.00
_cell.angle_beta   90.00
_cell.angle_gamma   90.00
#
_symmetry.space_group_name_H-M   'P 1'
#
loop_
_entity.id
_entity.type
_entity.pdbx_description
1 polymer ?
#
loop_
_entity_poly.entity_id
_entity_poly.type
_entity_poly.pdbx_seq_one_letter_code
_entity_poly.pdbx_strand_id
1 'polypeptide(L)'
;MKKILSFLFIILISFSNIAYAKEFVATSEYDAYNKALVYLGEVAYGNEFVKAEDKLRRFEKPINIFLQGKLTKEDEAFAKQFVADLNRKVPRMPLVSFTKKDKANVIVSYVPLKDMKKYSPYYVENNWGFASYWWNNKSEITKIEIAIAIDVTNQKERNHLFMEEILNSFACPNDSYT
;
A
#
# COMPACT_ATOMS: atom_id res chain seq x y z
N MET A 1 -3.40 -37.67 -26.69
CA MET A 1 -3.82 -36.48 -27.48
C MET A 1 -5.29 -36.26 -27.18
N LYS A 2 -5.81 -35.18 -26.61
CA LYS A 2 -5.41 -33.76 -26.50
C LYS A 2 -5.92 -33.30 -25.11
N LYS A 3 -5.07 -32.84 -24.18
CA LYS A 3 -4.71 -31.41 -24.03
C LYS A 3 -5.87 -30.50 -24.46
N ILE A 4 -6.76 -30.08 -23.56
CA ILE A 4 -7.60 -28.87 -23.73
C ILE A 4 -8.40 -28.47 -22.46
N LEU A 5 -8.59 -29.34 -21.45
CA LEU A 5 -9.49 -28.97 -20.33
C LEU A 5 -8.86 -28.25 -19.12
N SER A 6 -7.55 -28.01 -19.10
CA SER A 6 -6.89 -27.29 -17.98
C SER A 6 -6.39 -25.89 -18.34
N PHE A 7 -6.73 -25.39 -19.53
CA PHE A 7 -6.33 -24.05 -19.98
C PHE A 7 -7.39 -22.97 -19.74
N LEU A 8 -8.61 -23.34 -19.32
CA LEU A 8 -9.73 -22.40 -19.15
C LEU A 8 -9.90 -21.82 -17.74
N PHE A 9 -9.13 -22.27 -16.75
CA PHE A 9 -9.19 -21.72 -15.38
C PHE A 9 -7.99 -20.81 -15.03
N ILE A 10 -6.91 -20.86 -15.82
CA ILE A 10 -5.73 -20.00 -15.67
C ILE A 10 -5.91 -18.66 -16.44
N ILE A 11 -6.93 -18.59 -17.29
CA ILE A 11 -7.33 -17.36 -18.00
C ILE A 11 -8.09 -16.38 -17.08
N LEU A 12 -8.58 -16.80 -15.91
CA LEU A 12 -9.43 -15.96 -15.06
C LEU A 12 -8.69 -15.09 -14.03
N ILE A 13 -7.39 -15.30 -13.80
CA ILE A 13 -6.57 -14.44 -12.90
C ILE A 13 -5.52 -13.63 -13.70
N SER A 14 -5.37 -13.94 -14.99
CA SER A 14 -4.48 -13.20 -15.90
C SER A 14 -5.20 -12.06 -16.66
N PHE A 15 -6.51 -11.85 -16.39
CA PHE A 15 -7.36 -10.85 -17.06
C PHE A 15 -8.19 -9.99 -16.09
N SER A 16 -7.76 -9.78 -14.84
CA SER A 16 -8.24 -8.62 -14.07
C SER A 16 -7.68 -7.28 -14.60
N ASN A 17 -6.78 -7.30 -15.60
CA ASN A 17 -6.46 -6.15 -16.44
C ASN A 17 -7.48 -5.91 -17.57
N ILE A 18 -8.77 -6.05 -17.26
CA ILE A 18 -9.81 -5.21 -17.88
C ILE A 18 -10.62 -4.58 -16.74
N ALA A 19 -9.91 -4.01 -15.75
CA ALA A 19 -10.38 -2.74 -15.25
C ALA A 19 -10.34 -1.81 -16.47
N TYR A 20 -11.50 -1.24 -16.81
CA TYR A 20 -11.59 -0.16 -17.76
C TYR A 20 -10.65 0.92 -17.21
N ALA A 21 -9.40 0.97 -17.68
CA ALA A 21 -8.53 2.12 -17.43
C ALA A 21 -9.30 3.26 -18.08
N LYS A 22 -10.08 3.96 -17.27
CA LYS A 22 -10.81 5.13 -17.70
C LYS A 22 -9.68 6.13 -17.91
N GLU A 23 -9.12 6.12 -19.11
CA GLU A 23 -7.98 6.95 -19.47
C GLU A 23 -8.28 8.34 -18.93
N PHE A 24 -7.34 8.90 -18.18
CA PHE A 24 -7.43 10.25 -17.67
C PHE A 24 -7.33 11.21 -18.86
N VAL A 25 -8.41 11.29 -19.65
CA VAL A 25 -8.54 12.18 -20.80
C VAL A 25 -9.26 13.40 -20.30
N ALA A 26 -8.50 14.45 -19.97
CA ALA A 26 -9.07 15.74 -19.63
C ALA A 26 -9.37 16.53 -20.91
N THR A 27 -10.54 17.17 -20.97
CA THR A 27 -10.92 18.03 -22.11
C THR A 27 -10.51 19.50 -21.91
N SER A 28 -10.08 19.84 -20.70
CA SER A 28 -9.54 21.15 -20.31
C SER A 28 -8.77 21.05 -18.99
N GLU A 29 -8.06 22.11 -18.61
CA GLU A 29 -7.40 22.22 -17.31
C GLU A 29 -8.40 22.16 -16.13
N TYR A 30 -9.58 22.77 -16.30
CA TYR A 30 -10.65 22.71 -15.30
C TYR A 30 -11.21 21.29 -15.13
N ASP A 31 -11.40 20.57 -16.24
CA ASP A 31 -11.82 19.17 -16.23
C ASP A 31 -10.74 18.26 -15.61
N ALA A 32 -9.47 18.50 -15.89
CA ALA A 32 -8.34 17.81 -15.25
C ALA A 32 -8.36 18.01 -13.73
N TYR A 33 -8.55 19.26 -13.27
CA TYR A 33 -8.58 19.58 -11.85
C TYR A 33 -9.76 18.91 -11.13
N ASN A 34 -10.96 18.97 -11.70
CA ASN A 34 -12.12 18.30 -11.11
C ASN A 34 -11.96 16.78 -11.07
N LYS A 35 -11.44 16.17 -12.14
CA LYS A 35 -11.15 14.73 -12.16
C LYS A 35 -10.12 14.34 -11.10
N ALA A 36 -9.06 15.14 -10.93
CA ALA A 36 -8.07 14.92 -9.88
C ALA A 36 -8.66 15.07 -8.47
N LEU A 37 -9.57 16.01 -8.23
CA LEU A 37 -10.24 16.18 -6.93
C LEU A 37 -11.21 15.04 -6.61
N VAL A 38 -11.98 14.59 -7.60
CA VAL A 38 -12.88 13.44 -7.43
C VAL A 38 -12.07 12.18 -7.16
N TYR A 39 -11.00 11.96 -7.92
CA TYR A 39 -10.09 10.83 -7.75
C TYR A 39 -9.38 10.86 -6.39
N LEU A 40 -8.85 12.01 -5.97
CA LEU A 40 -8.32 12.22 -4.62
C LEU A 40 -9.39 11.91 -3.56
N GLY A 41 -10.64 12.30 -3.84
CA GLY A 41 -11.80 11.96 -3.02
C GLY A 41 -11.95 10.45 -2.80
N GLU A 42 -11.90 9.69 -3.90
CA GLU A 42 -12.05 8.23 -3.90
C GLU A 42 -10.92 7.51 -3.16
N VAL A 43 -9.66 7.91 -3.37
CA VAL A 43 -8.50 7.24 -2.78
C VAL A 43 -8.20 7.69 -1.35
N ALA A 44 -8.49 8.94 -1.00
CA ALA A 44 -8.10 9.52 0.29
C ALA A 44 -9.17 9.42 1.38
N TYR A 45 -10.46 9.40 1.03
CA TYR A 45 -11.57 9.25 1.99
C TYR A 45 -12.14 7.83 2.06
N GLY A 46 -11.79 6.96 1.11
CA GLY A 46 -12.16 5.55 1.15
C GLY A 46 -11.29 4.74 2.12
N ASN A 47 -11.81 3.63 2.60
CA ASN A 47 -11.04 2.52 3.18
C ASN A 47 -11.52 1.28 2.40
N GLU A 48 -10.60 0.44 1.92
CA GLU A 48 -10.88 -0.74 1.09
C GLU A 48 -12.02 -1.64 1.64
N PHE A 49 -12.27 -1.59 2.95
CA PHE A 49 -13.27 -2.43 3.63
C PHE A 49 -14.32 -1.67 4.45
N VAL A 50 -14.33 -0.32 4.46
CA VAL A 50 -15.26 0.48 5.29
C VAL A 50 -15.83 1.65 4.48
N LYS A 51 -17.12 1.96 4.71
CA LYS A 51 -17.81 3.12 4.14
C LYS A 51 -17.00 4.40 4.38
N ALA A 52 -16.82 5.22 3.34
CA ALA A 52 -16.09 6.47 3.41
C ALA A 52 -16.57 7.35 4.59
N GLU A 53 -15.61 7.86 5.37
CA GLU A 53 -15.85 8.87 6.40
C GLU A 53 -15.38 10.23 5.89
N ASP A 54 -16.04 11.33 6.28
CA ASP A 54 -15.68 12.71 5.87
C ASP A 54 -14.36 13.22 6.49
N LYS A 55 -13.43 12.34 6.87
CA LYS A 55 -12.21 12.68 7.61
C LYS A 55 -10.98 12.00 7.01
N LEU A 56 -10.10 12.81 6.45
CA LEU A 56 -8.74 12.38 6.10
C LEU A 56 -7.97 12.01 7.37
N ARG A 57 -7.30 10.86 7.34
CA ARG A 57 -6.38 10.44 8.39
C ARG A 57 -4.95 10.69 7.91
N ARG A 58 -4.12 11.27 8.78
CA ARG A 58 -2.72 11.60 8.43
C ARG A 58 -1.80 11.49 9.63
N PHE A 59 -0.49 11.39 9.38
CA PHE A 59 0.50 11.61 10.43
C PHE A 59 0.68 13.10 10.72
N GLU A 60 0.71 13.46 12.00
CA GLU A 60 1.14 14.79 12.49
C GLU A 60 2.58 14.77 13.05
N LYS A 61 3.13 13.57 13.24
CA LYS A 61 4.44 13.33 13.85
C LYS A 61 5.37 12.63 12.85
N PRO A 62 6.70 12.69 13.06
CA PRO A 62 7.63 11.92 12.25
C PRO A 62 7.23 10.44 12.13
N ILE A 63 7.42 9.91 10.93
CA ILE A 63 7.11 8.53 10.59
C ILE A 63 8.39 7.72 10.77
N ASN A 64 8.34 6.77 11.69
CA ASN A 64 9.46 5.96 12.13
C ASN A 64 9.18 4.50 11.76
N ILE A 65 9.87 4.02 10.74
CA ILE A 65 9.71 2.69 10.16
C ILE A 65 10.67 1.71 10.81
N PHE A 66 10.16 0.55 11.21
CA PHE A 66 10.97 -0.61 11.58
C PHE A 66 10.70 -1.76 10.60
N LEU A 67 11.75 -2.25 9.96
CA LEU A 67 11.70 -3.42 9.08
C LEU A 67 12.04 -4.68 9.90
N GLN A 68 11.24 -5.74 9.74
CA GLN A 68 11.48 -7.03 10.40
C GLN A 68 11.12 -8.22 9.51
N GLY A 69 11.41 -9.42 10.01
CA GLY A 69 11.13 -10.66 9.32
C GLY A 69 12.33 -11.15 8.50
N LYS A 70 12.05 -11.77 7.36
CA LYS A 70 13.03 -12.40 6.47
C LYS A 70 13.28 -11.56 5.22
N LEU A 71 13.37 -10.24 5.37
CA LEU A 71 13.74 -9.35 4.27
C LEU A 71 15.16 -9.64 3.78
N THR A 72 15.38 -9.44 2.49
CA THR A 72 16.68 -9.51 1.84
C THR A 72 17.42 -8.18 1.93
N LYS A 73 18.71 -8.18 1.57
CA LYS A 73 19.48 -6.94 1.43
C LYS A 73 18.93 -6.03 0.32
N GLU A 74 18.34 -6.62 -0.72
CA GLU A 74 17.73 -5.88 -1.82
C GLU A 74 16.46 -5.17 -1.36
N ASP A 75 15.62 -5.82 -0.54
CA ASP A 75 14.46 -5.20 0.09
C ASP A 75 14.87 -4.00 0.95
N GLU A 76 15.90 -4.15 1.78
CA GLU A 76 16.40 -3.08 2.64
C GLU A 76 16.97 -1.90 1.84
N ALA A 77 17.76 -2.18 0.79
CA ALA A 77 18.34 -1.16 -0.07
C ALA A 77 17.24 -0.38 -0.82
N PHE A 78 16.23 -1.09 -1.34
CA PHE A 78 15.10 -0.48 -1.99
C PHE A 78 14.29 0.40 -1.03
N ALA A 79 13.95 -0.10 0.15
CA ALA A 79 13.21 0.65 1.16
C ALA A 79 13.93 1.95 1.56
N LYS A 80 15.26 1.89 1.73
CA LYS A 80 16.10 3.08 2.00
C LYS A 80 16.04 4.10 0.87
N GLN A 81 16.20 3.64 -0.37
CA GLN A 81 16.13 4.51 -1.55
C GLN A 81 14.75 5.17 -1.67
N PHE A 82 13.68 4.39 -1.50
CA PHE A 82 12.31 4.88 -1.58
C PHE A 82 12.03 5.95 -0.52
N VAL A 83 12.39 5.71 0.75
CA VAL A 83 12.21 6.69 1.84
C VAL A 83 13.02 7.97 1.59
N ALA A 84 14.26 7.85 1.08
CA ALA A 84 15.06 9.02 0.71
C ALA A 84 14.40 9.82 -0.40
N ASP A 85 13.86 9.16 -1.42
CA ASP A 85 13.12 9.81 -2.50
C ASP A 85 11.84 10.47 -2.02
N LEU A 86 11.09 9.80 -1.12
CA LEU A 86 9.85 10.31 -0.56
C LEU A 86 10.09 11.62 0.21
N ASN A 87 11.08 11.63 1.11
CA ASN A 87 11.46 12.83 1.86
C ASN A 87 11.92 13.98 0.95
N ARG A 88 12.62 13.66 -0.15
CA ARG A 88 13.13 14.66 -1.10
C ARG A 88 12.03 15.24 -1.99
N LYS A 89 11.10 14.40 -2.44
CA LYS A 89 10.07 14.77 -3.42
C LYS A 89 8.79 15.33 -2.78
N VAL A 90 8.55 15.05 -1.50
CA VAL A 90 7.33 15.47 -0.78
C VAL A 90 7.70 16.31 0.46
N PRO A 91 8.21 17.54 0.29
CA PRO A 91 8.85 18.32 1.36
C PRO A 91 7.90 18.78 2.50
N ARG A 92 6.58 18.64 2.33
CA ARG A 92 5.57 19.03 3.34
C ARG A 92 5.03 17.85 4.14
N MET A 93 5.48 16.63 3.86
CA MET A 93 5.11 15.44 4.63
C MET A 93 5.95 15.37 5.91
N PRO A 94 5.44 14.80 7.01
CA PRO A 94 6.29 14.45 8.15
C PRO A 94 7.51 13.64 7.73
N LEU A 95 8.65 13.92 8.36
CA LEU A 95 9.90 13.23 8.06
C LEU A 95 9.74 11.72 8.25
N VAL A 96 10.16 10.94 7.24
CA VAL A 96 10.18 9.48 7.28
C VAL A 96 11.59 8.99 7.55
N SER A 97 11.76 8.09 8.51
CA SER A 97 13.07 7.54 8.86
C SER A 97 12.97 6.08 9.32
N PHE A 98 14.09 5.37 9.28
CA PHE A 98 14.19 4.03 9.86
C PHE A 98 14.67 4.11 11.32
N THR A 99 14.12 3.24 12.16
CA THR A 99 14.43 3.21 13.60
C THR A 99 14.41 1.79 14.15
N LYS A 100 14.60 1.66 15.46
CA LYS A 100 14.40 0.41 16.22
C LYS A 100 12.92 0.22 16.58
N LYS A 101 12.51 -1.04 16.77
CA LYS A 101 11.11 -1.44 17.02
C LYS A 101 10.39 -0.63 18.11
N ASP A 102 11.06 -0.36 19.22
CA ASP A 102 10.52 0.36 20.39
C ASP A 102 10.15 1.82 20.11
N LYS A 103 10.67 2.39 19.03
CA LYS A 103 10.44 3.78 18.61
C LYS A 103 9.61 3.90 17.34
N ALA A 104 9.23 2.77 16.74
CA ALA A 104 8.55 2.73 15.47
C ALA A 104 7.05 2.95 15.63
N ASN A 105 6.47 3.75 14.73
CA ASN A 105 5.02 3.85 14.54
C ASN A 105 4.57 3.19 13.22
N VAL A 106 5.51 2.71 12.41
CA VAL A 106 5.25 1.86 11.24
C VAL A 106 6.12 0.61 11.35
N ILE A 107 5.50 -0.55 11.31
CA ILE A 107 6.20 -1.85 11.33
C ILE A 107 5.93 -2.55 10.01
N VAL A 108 6.99 -2.93 9.28
CA VAL A 108 6.89 -3.68 8.03
C VAL A 108 7.49 -5.07 8.23
N SER A 109 6.69 -6.10 7.99
CA SER A 109 7.04 -7.50 8.25
C SER A 109 7.13 -8.29 6.95
N TYR A 110 8.33 -8.73 6.59
CA TYR A 110 8.56 -9.62 5.45
C TYR A 110 8.46 -11.08 5.89
N VAL A 111 7.36 -11.76 5.57
CA VAL A 111 7.01 -13.05 6.16
C VAL A 111 6.40 -13.98 5.11
N PRO A 112 6.38 -15.32 5.31
CA PRO A 112 5.61 -16.22 4.46
C PRO A 112 4.13 -15.84 4.42
N LEU A 113 3.44 -16.03 3.29
CA LEU A 113 2.03 -15.69 3.08
C LEU A 113 1.13 -16.26 4.20
N LYS A 114 1.36 -17.53 4.56
CA LYS A 114 0.63 -18.23 5.62
C LYS A 114 0.78 -17.60 7.01
N ASP A 115 1.85 -16.83 7.23
CA ASP A 115 2.15 -16.20 8.51
C ASP A 115 1.63 -14.76 8.58
N MET A 116 1.10 -14.18 7.49
CA MET A 116 0.71 -12.76 7.44
C MET A 116 -0.29 -12.36 8.54
N LYS A 117 -1.27 -13.22 8.85
CA LYS A 117 -2.27 -12.96 9.90
C LYS A 117 -1.66 -12.74 11.29
N LYS A 118 -0.46 -13.30 11.55
CA LYS A 118 0.27 -13.10 12.81
C LYS A 118 0.82 -11.67 12.96
N TYR A 119 1.08 -11.00 11.84
CA TYR A 119 1.75 -9.69 11.79
C TYR A 119 0.81 -8.56 11.35
N SER A 120 -0.34 -8.90 10.76
CA SER A 120 -1.39 -7.97 10.40
C SER A 120 -2.74 -8.60 10.77
N PRO A 121 -3.31 -8.30 11.95
CA PRO A 121 -4.51 -8.97 12.47
C PRO A 121 -5.73 -8.87 11.55
N TYR A 122 -5.81 -7.82 10.74
CA TYR A 122 -6.91 -7.59 9.80
C TYR A 122 -6.66 -8.16 8.41
N TYR A 123 -5.54 -8.86 8.19
CA TYR A 123 -5.19 -9.48 6.92
C TYR A 123 -6.35 -10.29 6.32
N VAL A 124 -6.59 -10.04 5.04
CA VAL A 124 -7.53 -10.76 4.17
C VAL A 124 -6.77 -11.85 3.42
N GLU A 125 -7.28 -13.08 3.49
CA GLU A 125 -6.60 -14.26 2.96
C GLU A 125 -6.32 -14.15 1.45
N ASN A 126 -5.09 -14.54 1.08
CA ASN A 126 -4.50 -14.52 -0.27
C ASN A 126 -3.96 -13.17 -0.76
N ASN A 127 -4.07 -12.08 0.02
CA ASN A 127 -3.39 -10.83 -0.34
C ASN A 127 -1.87 -10.96 -0.15
N TRP A 128 -1.07 -10.45 -1.10
CA TRP A 128 0.40 -10.57 -1.03
C TRP A 128 1.05 -9.43 -0.23
N GLY A 129 0.35 -8.31 -0.09
CA GLY A 129 0.62 -7.21 0.83
C GLY A 129 -0.64 -6.90 1.63
N PHE A 130 -0.48 -6.39 2.85
CA PHE A 130 -1.61 -5.84 3.59
C PHE A 130 -1.17 -4.86 4.66
N ALA A 131 -1.77 -3.68 4.67
CA ALA A 131 -1.62 -2.69 5.74
C ALA A 131 -2.83 -2.64 6.69
N SER A 132 -2.54 -2.61 7.98
CA SER A 132 -3.48 -2.21 9.03
C SER A 132 -3.02 -0.89 9.62
N TYR A 133 -3.93 0.07 9.81
CA TYR A 133 -3.61 1.37 10.41
C TYR A 133 -4.60 1.74 11.51
N TRP A 134 -4.11 2.48 12.50
CA TRP A 134 -4.86 2.95 13.66
C TRP A 134 -4.70 4.44 13.81
N TRP A 135 -5.76 5.11 14.26
CA TRP A 135 -5.81 6.54 14.49
C TRP A 135 -6.40 6.88 15.86
N ASN A 136 -6.11 8.08 16.34
CA ASN A 136 -6.71 8.61 17.57
C ASN A 136 -8.01 9.38 17.30
N ASN A 137 -8.66 9.88 18.35
CA ASN A 137 -9.90 10.66 18.24
C ASN A 137 -9.78 11.98 17.44
N LYS A 138 -8.57 12.41 17.09
CA LYS A 138 -8.28 13.59 16.26
C LYS A 138 -7.99 13.25 14.79
N SER A 139 -8.18 12.00 14.36
CA SER A 139 -7.82 11.54 13.01
C SER A 139 -6.32 11.44 12.73
N GLU A 140 -5.49 11.47 13.76
CA GLU A 140 -4.05 11.35 13.58
C GLU A 140 -3.68 9.86 13.56
N ILE A 141 -2.98 9.41 12.52
CA ILE A 141 -2.46 8.05 12.44
C ILE A 141 -1.42 7.86 13.54
N THR A 142 -1.63 6.84 14.37
CA THR A 142 -0.76 6.52 15.51
C THR A 142 0.11 5.30 15.26
N LYS A 143 -0.35 4.38 14.41
CA LYS A 143 0.33 3.12 14.13
C LYS A 143 -0.05 2.58 12.75
N ILE A 144 0.91 1.96 12.08
CA ILE A 144 0.70 1.12 10.90
C ILE A 144 1.45 -0.21 11.08
N GLU A 145 0.80 -1.31 10.72
CA GLU A 145 1.41 -2.63 10.57
C GLU A 145 1.22 -3.12 9.13
N ILE A 146 2.32 -3.33 8.42
CA ILE A 146 2.35 -3.84 7.06
C ILE A 146 2.94 -5.25 7.09
N ALA A 147 2.31 -6.18 6.39
CA ALA A 147 2.87 -7.49 6.11
C ALA A 147 3.07 -7.64 4.59
N ILE A 148 4.20 -8.22 4.19
CA ILE A 148 4.55 -8.50 2.79
C ILE A 148 4.95 -9.97 2.68
N ALA A 149 4.25 -10.71 1.82
CA ALA A 149 4.53 -12.12 1.54
C ALA A 149 5.86 -12.26 0.80
N ILE A 150 6.73 -13.19 1.21
CA ILE A 150 8.07 -13.40 0.60
C ILE A 150 8.19 -14.68 -0.24
N ASP A 151 7.30 -15.65 -0.01
CA ASP A 151 7.37 -17.00 -0.57
C ASP A 151 6.51 -17.17 -1.83
N VAL A 152 5.65 -16.20 -2.11
CA VAL A 152 4.82 -16.13 -3.32
C VAL A 152 5.18 -14.93 -4.22
N THR A 153 6.20 -14.15 -3.83
CA THR A 153 6.60 -12.93 -4.54
C THR A 153 8.07 -12.96 -4.98
N ASN A 154 8.36 -12.33 -6.11
CA ASN A 154 9.72 -11.98 -6.51
C ASN A 154 10.13 -10.59 -5.97
N GLN A 155 11.39 -10.19 -6.19
CA GLN A 155 11.91 -8.91 -5.69
C GLN A 155 11.15 -7.69 -6.23
N LYS A 156 10.74 -7.71 -7.50
CA LYS A 156 10.00 -6.60 -8.12
C LYS A 156 8.62 -6.44 -7.48
N GLU A 157 7.94 -7.55 -7.22
CA GLU A 157 6.65 -7.56 -6.54
C GLU A 157 6.78 -7.08 -5.10
N ARG A 158 7.79 -7.51 -4.34
CA ARG A 158 8.03 -6.99 -2.97
C ARG A 158 8.31 -5.50 -2.95
N ASN A 159 9.05 -4.99 -3.93
CA ASN A 159 9.30 -3.56 -4.07
C ASN A 159 8.00 -2.80 -4.33
N HIS A 160 7.16 -3.32 -5.24
CA HIS A 160 5.86 -2.73 -5.55
C HIS A 160 4.94 -2.71 -4.33
N LEU A 161 4.76 -3.86 -3.66
CA LEU A 161 3.96 -3.98 -2.45
C LEU A 161 4.48 -3.06 -1.34
N PHE A 162 5.80 -2.96 -1.14
CA PHE A 162 6.33 -2.01 -0.16
C PHE A 162 5.94 -0.56 -0.47
N MET A 163 6.04 -0.14 -1.74
CA MET A 163 5.63 1.21 -2.14
C MET A 163 4.14 1.44 -1.94
N GLU A 164 3.33 0.53 -2.46
CA GLU A 164 1.87 0.57 -2.43
C GLU A 164 1.36 0.65 -0.99
N GLU A 165 1.75 -0.31 -0.15
CA GLU A 165 1.29 -0.37 1.24
C GLU A 165 1.73 0.86 2.05
N ILE A 166 2.94 1.37 1.81
CA ILE A 166 3.42 2.59 2.49
C ILE A 166 2.64 3.82 2.03
N LEU A 167 2.45 4.01 0.72
CA LEU A 167 1.74 5.18 0.18
C LEU A 167 0.26 5.16 0.56
N ASN A 168 -0.38 4.00 0.40
CA ASN A 168 -1.79 3.82 0.74
C ASN A 168 -2.00 4.12 2.23
N SER A 169 -1.11 3.62 3.10
CA SER A 169 -1.21 3.89 4.53
C SER A 169 -0.92 5.33 4.94
N PHE A 170 -0.23 6.13 4.12
CA PHE A 170 0.15 7.51 4.47
C PHE A 170 -0.86 8.55 4.03
N ALA A 171 -1.58 8.31 2.92
CA ALA A 171 -2.40 9.33 2.30
C ALA A 171 -3.63 8.81 1.54
N CYS A 172 -3.63 7.56 1.10
CA CYS A 172 -4.61 7.03 0.14
C CYS A 172 -5.03 5.60 0.50
N PRO A 173 -5.73 5.35 1.62
CA PRO A 173 -5.94 4.00 2.12
C PRO A 173 -6.97 3.17 1.34
N ASN A 174 -7.35 3.62 0.14
CA ASN A 174 -8.22 2.91 -0.79
C ASN A 174 -7.51 2.77 -2.13
N ASP A 175 -7.50 1.55 -2.67
CA ASP A 175 -6.94 1.27 -3.99
C ASP A 175 -7.72 2.02 -5.07
N SER A 176 -7.01 2.54 -6.06
CA SER A 176 -7.63 3.10 -7.25
C SER A 176 -7.81 2.03 -8.32
N TYR A 177 -9.03 1.86 -8.82
CA TYR A 177 -9.35 1.00 -9.98
C TYR A 177 -9.10 1.66 -11.35
N THR A 178 -8.27 2.71 -11.41
CA THR A 178 -7.93 3.40 -12.67
C THR A 178 -6.62 2.95 -13.25
#